data_AF-A0AAW6YQM8-F1
#
_entry.id   AF-A0AAW6YQM8-F1
#
_cell.length_a   1.000
_cell.length_b   1.000
_cell.length_c   1.000
_cell.angle_alpha   90.00
_cell.angle_beta   90.00
_cell.angle_gamma   90.00
#
_symmetry.space_group_name_H-M   'P 1'
#
loop_
_entity.id
_entity.type
_entity.pdbx_description
1 polymer ?
#
loop_
_entity_poly.entity_id
_entity_poly.type
_entity_poly.pdbx_seq_one_letter_code
_entity_poly.pdbx_strand_id
1 'polypeptide(L)' 'MCTLCHDTGIIRKEIYPGVIETNGCNCEVAKQQQEENDKRWKAYLIKFELMKQELRRKKQQKVS' A
#
# COMPACT_ATOMS: atom_id res chain seq x y z
N MET A 1 -4.29 -5.06 21.46
CA MET A 1 -3.52 -6.10 20.78
C MET A 1 -4.41 -7.22 20.29
N CYS A 2 -4.60 -7.31 18.96
CA CYS A 2 -5.30 -8.42 18.32
C CYS A 2 -4.48 -9.70 18.44
N THR A 3 -5.09 -10.76 18.96
CA THR A 3 -4.42 -12.06 19.21
C THR A 3 -4.02 -12.80 17.93
N LEU A 4 -4.69 -12.51 16.80
CA LEU A 4 -4.43 -13.17 15.52
C LEU A 4 -3.26 -12.55 14.75
N CYS A 5 -3.18 -11.21 14.74
CA CYS A 5 -2.21 -10.48 13.93
C CYS A 5 -1.19 -9.68 14.74
N HIS A 6 -1.29 -9.66 16.07
CA HIS A 6 -0.42 -8.87 16.95
C HIS A 6 -0.33 -7.39 16.52
N ASP A 7 -1.48 -6.81 16.16
CA ASP A 7 -1.65 -5.43 15.65
C ASP A 7 -0.92 -5.10 14.33
N THR A 8 -0.35 -6.10 13.64
CA THR A 8 0.28 -5.91 12.32
C THR A 8 -0.72 -5.81 11.17
N GLY A 9 -1.97 -6.17 11.41
CA GLY A 9 -2.99 -6.28 10.37
C GLY A 9 -2.83 -7.48 9.43
N ILE A 10 -1.79 -8.30 9.61
CA ILE A 10 -1.47 -9.46 8.77
C ILE A 10 -1.48 -10.73 9.63
N ILE A 11 -2.17 -11.77 9.16
CA ILE A 11 -2.19 -13.10 9.76
C ILE A 11 -1.27 -13.99 8.93
N ARG A 12 -0.33 -14.66 9.59
CA ARG A 12 0.55 -15.66 8.98
C ARG A 12 0.31 -17.00 9.63
N LYS A 13 -0.04 -18.01 8.85
CA LYS A 13 -0.31 -19.36 9.33
C LYS A 13 0.43 -20.38 8.46
N GLU A 14 1.28 -21.19 9.08
CA GLU A 14 1.90 -22.32 8.38
C GLU A 14 0.85 -23.41 8.16
N ILE A 15 0.65 -23.80 6.90
CA ILE A 15 -0.32 -24.85 6.50
C ILE A 15 0.37 -26.17 6.13
N TYR A 16 1.64 -26.10 5.72
CA TYR A 16 2.56 -27.23 5.51
C TYR A 16 3.98 -26.78 5.85
N PRO A 17 4.93 -27.68 6.11
CA PRO A 17 6.33 -27.31 6.36
C PRO A 17 6.87 -26.38 5.27
N GLY A 18 7.17 -25.14 5.64
CA GLY A 18 7.67 -24.09 4.73
C GLY A 18 6.61 -23.38 3.88
N VAL A 19 5.32 -23.71 4.02
CA VAL A 19 4.22 -23.06 3.29
C VAL A 19 3.39 -22.21 4.27
N ILE A 20 3.51 -20.89 4.15
CA ILE A 20 2.82 -19.91 4.99
C ILE A 20 1.68 -19.27 4.21
N GLU A 21 0.46 -19.50 4.66
CA GLU A 21 -0.70 -18.74 4.24
C GLU A 21 -0.64 -17.33 4.88
N THR A 22 -0.76 -16.30 4.06
CA THR A 22 -0.75 -14.90 4.51
C THR A 22 -2.09 -14.25 4.17
N ASN A 23 -2.84 -13.85 5.18
CA ASN A 23 -4.17 -13.26 5.06
C ASN A 23 -4.25 -11.89 5.75
N GLY A 24 -5.17 -11.04 5.32
CA GLY A 24 -5.50 -9.81 6.04
C GLY A 24 -6.29 -10.08 7.32
N CYS A 25 -6.04 -9.28 8.36
CA CYS A 25 -6.87 -9.27 9.56
C CYS A 25 -8.03 -8.28 9.42
N ASN A 26 -9.15 -8.53 10.10
CA ASN A 26 -10.31 -7.64 10.14
C ASN A 26 -10.45 -6.91 11.49
N CYS A 27 -9.38 -6.85 12.29
CA CYS A 27 -9.39 -6.11 13.54
C CYS A 27 -9.42 -4.58 13.30
N GLU A 28 -9.78 -3.82 14.33
CA GLU A 28 -9.92 -2.36 14.22
C GLU A 28 -8.62 -1.68 13.75
N VAL A 29 -7.48 -2.12 14.29
CA VAL A 29 -6.16 -1.62 13.87
C VAL A 29 -5.90 -1.87 12.38
N ALA A 30 -6.26 -3.06 11.88
CA ALA A 30 -6.09 -3.40 10.47
C ALA A 30 -6.97 -2.54 9.56
N LYS A 31 -8.21 -2.26 9.97
CA LYS A 31 -9.12 -1.37 9.24
C LYS A 31 -8.58 0.05 9.16
N GLN A 32 -8.11 0.59 10.28
CA GLN A 32 -7.51 1.93 10.33
C GLN A 32 -6.26 2.03 9.45
N GLN A 33 -5.40 1.01 9.50
CA GLN A 33 -4.24 0.92 8.61
C GLN A 33 -4.65 0.86 7.12
N GLN A 34 -5.68 0.09 6.79
CA GLN A 34 -6.19 0.02 5.42
C GLN A 34 -6.69 1.39 4.93
N GLU A 35 -7.50 2.09 5.73
CA GLU A 35 -7.99 3.42 5.39
C GLU A 35 -6.86 4.44 5.22
N GLU A 36 -5.84 4.39 6.08
CA GLU A 36 -4.68 5.27 5.97
C GLU A 36 -3.87 4.94 4.70
N ASN A 37 -3.64 3.67 4.41
CA ASN A 37 -2.95 3.22 3.22
C ASN A 37 -3.69 3.64 1.95
N ASP A 38 -5.02 3.54 1.93
CA ASP A 38 -5.84 4.00 0.80
C ASP A 38 -5.71 5.52 0.59
N LYS A 39 -5.68 6.32 1.66
CA LYS A 39 -5.43 7.77 1.58
C LYS A 39 -4.04 8.05 1.01
N ARG A 40 -3.01 7.37 1.51
CA ARG A 40 -1.62 7.49 1.03
C ARG A 40 -1.49 7.09 -0.43
N TRP A 41 -2.17 6.01 -0.85
CA TRP A 41 -2.18 5.53 -2.22
C TRP A 41 -2.81 6.54 -3.17
N LYS A 42 -3.98 7.10 -2.83
CA LYS A 42 -4.62 8.16 -3.62
C LYS A 42 -3.72 9.39 -3.77
N ALA A 43 -3.08 9.83 -2.69
CA ALA A 43 -2.13 10.95 -2.73
C ALA A 43 -0.91 10.65 -3.62
N TYR A 44 -0.38 9.43 -3.54
CA TYR A 44 0.71 8.98 -4.40
C TYR A 44 0.33 9.01 -5.88
N LEU A 45 -0.87 8.53 -6.24
CA LEU A 45 -1.36 8.54 -7.63
C LEU A 45 -1.45 9.95 -8.20
N ILE A 46 -1.94 10.92 -7.43
CA ILE A 46 -2.00 12.33 -7.85
C ILE A 46 -0.58 12.87 -8.09
N LYS A 47 0.33 12.66 -7.14
CA LYS A 47 1.74 13.08 -7.27
C LYS A 47 2.40 12.45 -8.49
N PHE A 48 2.16 11.17 -8.71
CA PHE A 48 2.71 10.42 -9.83
C PHE A 48 2.24 10.99 -11.18
N GLU A 49 0.95 11.34 -11.31
CA GLU A 49 0.44 11.94 -12.55
C GLU A 49 1.03 13.33 -12.80
N LEU A 50 1.19 14.16 -11.76
CA LEU A 50 1.88 15.45 -11.86
C LEU A 50 3.33 15.29 -12.31
N MET A 51 4.04 14.29 -11.78
CA MET A 51 5.42 13.98 -12.20
C MET A 51 5.49 13.57 -13.68
N LYS A 52 4.52 12.80 -14.18
CA LYS A 52 4.44 12.45 -15.61
C LYS A 52 4.24 13.67 -16.49
N GLN A 53 3.35 14.59 -16.10
CA GLN A 53 3.11 15.83 -16.84
C GLN A 53 4.36 16.70 -16.89
N GLU A 54 5.06 16.84 -15.75
CA GLU A 54 6.29 17.62 -15.68
C GLU A 54 7.40 17.03 -16.56
N LEU A 55 7.54 15.70 -16.58
CA LEU A 55 8.47 15.02 -17.48
C LEU A 55 8.16 15.28 -18.95
N ARG A 56 6.88 15.32 -19.34
CA ARG A 56 6.47 15.65 -20.72
C ARG A 56 6.83 17.10 -21.07
N ARG A 57 6.55 18.05 -20.17
CA ARG A 57 6.90 19.47 -20.36
C ARG A 57 8.41 19.67 -20.54
N LYS A 58 9.23 19.03 -19.70
CA LYS A 58 10.69 19.07 -19.80
C LYS A 58 11.22 18.47 -21.10
N LYS A 59 10.58 17.42 -21.62
CA LYS A 59 10.96 16.85 -22.94
C LYS A 59 10.64 17.83 -24.07
N GLN A 60 9.47 18.48 -24.05
CA GLN A 60 9.09 19.46 -25.08
C GLN A 60 10.01 20.68 -25.08
N GLN A 61 10.36 21.23 -23.91
CA GLN A 61 11.29 22.36 -23.80
C GLN A 61 12.71 22.07 -24.32
N LYS A 62 13.15 20.81 -24.35
CA LYS A 62 14.46 20.42 -24.90
C LYS A 62 14.46 20.26 -26.42
N VAL A 63 13.29 20.25 -27.06
CA VAL A 63 13.14 20.06 -28.52
C VAL A 63 12.89 21.40 -29.24
N SER A 64 12.49 22.45 -28.51
CA SER A 64 12.43 23.84 -28.99
C SER A 64 13.78 24.53 -28.85
#